data_AF-A0A0F9DJ52-F1
#
_entry.id   AF-A0A0F9DJ52-F1
#
_cell.length_a   1.000
_cell.length_b   1.000
_cell.length_c   1.000
_cell.angle_alpha   90.00
_cell.angle_beta   90.00
_cell.angle_gamma   90.00
#
_symmetry.space_group_name_H-M   'P 1'
#
loop_
_entity.id
_entity.type
_entity.pdbx_description
1 polymer ?
#
loop_
_entity_poly.entity_id
_entity_poly.type
_entity_poly.pdbx_seq_one_letter_code
_entity_poly.pdbx_strand_id
1 'polypeptide(L)'
;MSYTPGPNDIEFTQFLMPHGRRDCVWIERPNNIVKKAAEIRAAGFRFETEMLSDYQTISLTIADDDGDYAVEVVPNGPSVPEAIDRMISSFDPAKTLATKALNG
;
A
#
# COMPACT_ATOMS: atom_id res chain seq x y z
N MET A 1 -19.92 -8.67 -9.81
CA MET A 1 -19.96 -7.26 -10.28
C MET A 1 -18.52 -6.86 -10.51
N SER A 2 -18.09 -6.61 -11.75
CA SER A 2 -16.72 -6.18 -12.04
C SER A 2 -16.60 -4.70 -11.67
N TYR A 3 -15.74 -4.38 -10.71
CA TYR A 3 -15.40 -2.99 -10.41
C TYR A 3 -14.54 -2.43 -11.55
N THR A 4 -14.87 -1.23 -12.01
CA THR A 4 -14.04 -0.48 -12.96
C THR A 4 -13.34 0.63 -12.16
N PRO A 5 -12.01 0.62 -12.06
CA PRO A 5 -11.28 1.66 -11.35
C PRO A 5 -11.52 3.04 -11.95
N GLY A 6 -11.83 4.00 -11.10
CA GLY A 6 -11.80 5.43 -11.39
C GLY A 6 -10.37 5.99 -11.45
N PRO A 7 -10.24 7.24 -11.92
CA PRO A 7 -8.93 7.89 -12.09
C PRO A 7 -8.20 8.16 -10.78
N ASN A 8 -8.90 8.08 -9.65
CA ASN A 8 -8.40 8.38 -8.32
C ASN A 8 -8.19 7.14 -7.45
N ASP A 9 -8.31 5.96 -8.03
CA ASP A 9 -8.15 4.74 -7.28
C ASP A 9 -6.70 4.30 -7.24
N ILE A 10 -6.28 3.89 -6.04
CA ILE A 10 -5.01 3.23 -5.81
C ILE A 10 -5.27 1.75 -5.64
N GLU A 11 -4.56 0.95 -6.41
CA GLU A 11 -4.60 -0.50 -6.36
C GLU A 11 -3.79 -1.03 -5.18
N PHE A 12 -4.40 -1.91 -4.38
CA PHE A 12 -3.74 -2.66 -3.32
C PHE A 12 -3.95 -4.16 -3.55
N THR A 13 -2.92 -4.95 -3.28
CA THR A 13 -3.08 -6.39 -3.08
C THR A 13 -3.55 -6.64 -1.65
N GLN A 14 -4.76 -7.14 -1.48
CA GLN A 14 -5.30 -7.52 -0.18
C GLN A 14 -4.99 -8.99 0.13
N PHE A 15 -4.38 -9.26 1.29
CA PHE A 15 -4.20 -10.59 1.85
C PHE A 15 -5.28 -10.87 2.90
N LEU A 16 -6.05 -11.94 2.66
CA LEU A 16 -7.21 -12.33 3.46
C LEU A 16 -6.94 -13.59 4.29
N MET A 17 -7.40 -13.56 5.53
CA MET A 17 -7.44 -14.70 6.45
C MET A 17 -8.70 -15.56 6.29
N PRO A 18 -8.69 -16.82 6.78
CA PRO A 18 -7.50 -17.66 6.90
C PRO A 18 -7.05 -18.10 5.49
N HIS A 19 -5.78 -18.48 5.31
CA HIS A 19 -5.18 -18.97 4.05
C HIS A 19 -4.54 -17.95 3.10
N GLY A 20 -4.39 -16.68 3.49
CA GLY A 20 -3.60 -15.70 2.73
C GLY A 20 -4.09 -15.50 1.29
N ARG A 21 -5.39 -15.65 1.06
CA ARG A 21 -5.98 -15.43 -0.28
C ARG A 21 -5.71 -14.00 -0.70
N ARG A 22 -5.33 -13.81 -1.96
CA ARG A 22 -5.08 -12.49 -2.53
C ARG A 22 -6.33 -12.00 -3.25
N ASP A 23 -6.67 -10.75 -3.00
CA ASP A 23 -7.68 -10.02 -3.77
C ASP A 23 -7.11 -8.66 -4.21
N CYS A 24 -7.72 -8.06 -5.23
CA CYS A 24 -7.38 -6.72 -5.68
C CYS A 24 -8.43 -5.76 -5.12
N VAL A 25 -7.98 -4.77 -4.35
CA VAL A 25 -8.87 -3.72 -3.83
C VAL A 25 -8.42 -2.35 -4.33
N TRP A 26 -9.41 -1.50 -4.60
CA TRP A 26 -9.21 -0.16 -5.14
C TRP A 26 -9.71 0.85 -4.12
N ILE A 27 -8.85 1.78 -3.74
CA ILE A 27 -9.13 2.76 -2.69
C ILE A 27 -8.99 4.16 -3.28
N GLU A 28 -10.10 4.87 -3.37
CA GLU A 28 -10.15 6.24 -3.89
C GLU A 28 -9.40 7.20 -2.96
N ARG A 29 -8.47 7.99 -3.51
CA ARG A 29 -7.72 9.00 -2.77
C ARG A 29 -7.63 10.35 -3.48
N PRO A 30 -7.33 11.44 -2.75
CA PRO A 30 -7.06 12.75 -3.35
C PRO A 30 -5.95 12.69 -4.42
N ASN A 31 -6.08 13.51 -5.46
CA ASN A 31 -5.20 13.49 -6.65
C ASN A 31 -3.70 13.58 -6.32
N ASN A 32 -3.30 14.32 -5.27
CA ASN A 32 -1.90 14.42 -4.88
C ASN A 32 -1.34 13.08 -4.37
N ILE A 33 -2.16 12.30 -3.66
CA ILE A 33 -1.80 10.99 -3.15
C ILE A 33 -1.73 9.99 -4.31
N VAL A 34 -2.69 10.04 -5.24
CA VAL A 34 -2.70 9.18 -6.43
C VAL A 34 -1.46 9.40 -7.30
N LYS A 35 -1.06 10.66 -7.51
CA LYS A 35 0.17 11.00 -8.26
C LYS A 35 1.41 10.43 -7.58
N LYS A 36 1.55 10.64 -6.27
CA LYS A 36 2.66 10.09 -5.48
C LYS A 36 2.64 8.56 -5.52
N ALA A 37 1.47 7.93 -5.43
CA ALA A 37 1.34 6.48 -5.53
C ALA A 37 1.78 5.94 -6.90
N ALA A 38 1.45 6.66 -7.98
CA ALA A 38 1.91 6.32 -9.32
C ALA A 38 3.44 6.44 -9.46
N GLU A 39 4.06 7.46 -8.86
CA GLU A 39 5.53 7.59 -8.80
C GLU A 39 6.17 6.41 -8.05
N ILE A 40 5.60 6.00 -6.91
CA ILE A 40 6.06 4.86 -6.12
C ILE A 40 5.95 3.55 -6.93
N ARG A 41 4.83 3.33 -7.63
CA ARG A 41 4.65 2.16 -8.51
C ARG A 41 5.62 2.16 -9.68
N ALA A 42 5.84 3.32 -10.31
CA ALA A 42 6.78 3.47 -11.42
C ALA A 42 8.23 3.17 -10.98
N ALA A 43 8.55 3.34 -9.69
CA ALA A 43 9.83 2.97 -9.10
C ALA A 43 9.96 1.47 -8.75
N GLY A 44 8.93 0.65 -9.00
CA GLY A 44 8.96 -0.81 -8.80
C GLY A 44 8.34 -1.30 -7.50
N PHE A 45 7.78 -0.42 -6.68
CA PHE A 45 7.10 -0.80 -5.44
C PHE A 45 5.63 -1.15 -5.67
N ARG A 46 5.04 -1.90 -4.74
CA ARG A 46 3.62 -2.27 -4.71
C ARG A 46 3.01 -1.95 -3.34
N PHE A 47 1.68 -1.85 -3.33
CA PHE A 47 0.91 -1.62 -2.12
C PHE A 47 0.18 -2.90 -1.70
N GLU A 48 0.30 -3.22 -0.42
CA GLU A 48 -0.33 -4.40 0.17
C GLU A 48 -1.17 -4.01 1.38
N THR A 49 -2.23 -4.78 1.62
CA THR A 49 -3.04 -4.66 2.83
C THR A 49 -3.37 -6.05 3.37
N GLU A 50 -3.14 -6.29 4.65
CA GLU A 50 -3.38 -7.59 5.28
C GLU A 50 -4.25 -7.42 6.53
N MET A 51 -5.29 -8.25 6.66
CA MET A 51 -6.02 -8.38 7.93
C MET A 51 -5.19 -9.19 8.93
N LEU A 52 -4.89 -8.61 10.09
CA LEU A 52 -4.13 -9.30 11.13
C LEU A 52 -4.99 -10.28 11.94
N SER A 53 -4.33 -11.20 12.63
CA SER A 53 -4.99 -12.29 13.37
C SER A 53 -5.87 -11.86 14.55
N ASP A 54 -5.82 -10.59 14.95
CA ASP A 54 -6.72 -10.01 15.96
C ASP A 54 -8.11 -9.67 15.38
N TYR A 55 -8.28 -9.77 14.06
CA TYR A 55 -9.49 -9.39 13.31
C TYR A 55 -9.95 -7.94 13.52
N GLN A 56 -9.07 -7.09 14.07
CA GLN A 56 -9.35 -5.71 14.44
C GLN A 56 -8.42 -4.74 13.74
N THR A 57 -7.22 -5.16 13.37
CA THR A 57 -6.22 -4.32 12.73
C THR A 57 -5.88 -4.83 11.33
N ILE A 58 -5.47 -3.89 10.49
CA ILE A 58 -4.83 -4.19 9.21
C ILE A 58 -3.40 -3.67 9.20
N SER A 59 -2.53 -4.38 8.49
CA SER A 59 -1.22 -3.87 8.07
C SER A 59 -1.35 -3.27 6.67
N LEU A 60 -0.84 -2.07 6.47
CA LEU A 60 -0.65 -1.42 5.17
C LEU A 60 0.84 -1.42 4.88
N THR A 61 1.24 -1.87 3.69
CA THR A 61 2.66 -2.04 3.36
C THR A 61 3.00 -1.45 1.99
N ILE A 62 4.15 -0.78 1.90
CA ILE A 62 4.86 -0.51 0.64
C ILE A 62 6.01 -1.51 0.55
N ALA A 63 5.96 -2.40 -0.44
CA ALA A 63 6.90 -3.51 -0.60
C ALA A 63 7.48 -3.57 -2.03
N ASP A 64 8.57 -4.30 -2.19
CA ASP A 64 9.00 -4.87 -3.47
C ASP A 64 9.43 -6.34 -3.27
N ASP A 65 10.08 -6.94 -4.25
CA ASP A 65 10.47 -8.36 -4.18
C ASP A 65 11.56 -8.65 -3.14
N ASP A 66 12.29 -7.63 -2.68
CA ASP A 66 13.35 -7.77 -1.69
C ASP A 66 12.85 -7.54 -0.25
N GLY A 67 11.68 -6.92 -0.06
CA GLY A 67 11.06 -6.78 1.26
C GLY A 67 10.11 -5.60 1.43
N ASP A 68 9.87 -5.27 2.71
CA ASP A 68 8.95 -4.21 3.15
C ASP A 68 9.72 -2.94 3.53
N TYR A 69 9.27 -1.78 3.03
CA TYR A 69 9.97 -0.50 3.22
C TYR A 69 9.17 0.54 4.01
N ALA A 70 7.85 0.42 4.02
CA ALA A 70 6.98 1.17 4.91
C ALA A 70 5.85 0.26 5.37
N VAL A 71 5.57 0.28 6.66
CA VAL A 71 4.48 -0.49 7.28
C VAL A 71 3.73 0.41 8.23
N GLU A 72 2.40 0.41 8.12
CA GLU A 72 1.50 1.08 9.07
C GLU A 72 0.41 0.11 9.52
N VAL A 73 0.34 -0.15 10.83
CA VAL A 73 -0.72 -0.98 11.43
C VAL A 73 -1.79 -0.07 12.01
N VAL A 74 -3.03 -0.23 11.56
CA VAL A 74 -4.17 0.62 11.98
C VAL A 74 -5.41 -0.20 12.24
N PRO A 75 -6.35 0.29 13.06
CA PRO A 75 -7.68 -0.31 13.17
C PRO A 75 -8.34 -0.46 11.80
N ASN A 76 -8.92 -1.63 11.54
CA ASN A 76 -9.70 -1.87 10.35
C ASN A 76 -10.99 -1.05 10.39
N GLY A 77 -11.06 0.02 9.62
CA GLY A 77 -12.20 0.93 9.65
C GLY A 77 -11.91 2.32 9.07
N PRO A 78 -12.62 3.36 9.54
CA PRO A 78 -12.58 4.70 8.95
C PRO A 78 -11.21 5.39 8.92
N SER A 79 -10.25 4.94 9.74
CA SER A 79 -8.89 5.49 9.79
C SER A 79 -7.98 4.98 8.68
N VAL A 80 -8.37 3.91 7.98
CA VAL A 80 -7.54 3.26 6.94
C VAL A 80 -7.17 4.22 5.81
N PRO A 81 -8.10 5.02 5.24
CA PRO A 81 -7.73 6.03 4.28
C PRO A 81 -6.63 6.95 4.83
N GLU A 82 -6.83 7.62 5.96
CA GLU A 82 -5.84 8.58 6.47
C GLU A 82 -4.44 7.98 6.68
N ALA A 83 -4.38 6.70 7.06
CA ALA A 83 -3.13 5.94 7.14
C ALA A 83 -2.45 5.78 5.76
N ILE A 84 -3.21 5.40 4.73
CA ILE A 84 -2.72 5.34 3.34
C ILE A 84 -2.10 6.68 2.91
N ASP A 85 -2.77 7.80 3.23
CA ASP A 85 -2.26 9.13 2.87
C ASP A 85 -0.94 9.45 3.55
N ARG A 86 -0.82 9.17 4.85
CA ARG A 86 0.42 9.38 5.61
C ARG A 86 1.54 8.52 5.06
N MET A 87 1.30 7.22 4.88
CA MET A 87 2.28 6.28 4.37
C MET A 87 2.79 6.71 2.98
N ILE A 88 1.89 6.98 2.03
CA ILE A 88 2.25 7.39 0.67
C ILE A 88 2.96 8.75 0.67
N SER A 89 2.47 9.73 1.44
CA SER A 89 3.08 11.06 1.49
C SER A 89 4.50 11.03 2.05
N SER A 90 4.74 10.20 3.05
CA SER A 90 6.03 10.10 3.75
C SER A 90 7.09 9.29 2.99
N PHE A 91 6.68 8.44 2.06
CA PHE A 91 7.58 7.55 1.34
C PHE A 91 8.40 8.30 0.26
N ASP A 92 9.70 8.00 0.18
CA ASP A 92 10.61 8.52 -0.85
C ASP A 92 11.21 7.36 -1.64
N PRO A 93 10.67 7.05 -2.84
CA PRO A 93 11.16 5.91 -3.63
C PRO A 93 12.62 6.10 -4.08
N ALA A 94 13.07 7.32 -4.36
CA ALA A 94 14.43 7.58 -4.84
C ALA A 94 15.45 7.32 -3.72
N LYS A 95 15.15 7.80 -2.50
CA LYS A 95 15.99 7.54 -1.33
C LYS A 95 16.03 6.05 -0.99
N THR A 96 14.90 5.35 -1.07
CA THR A 96 14.83 3.90 -0.83
C THR A 96 15.68 3.14 -1.83
N LEU A 97 15.55 3.41 -3.14
CA LEU A 97 16.36 2.77 -4.19
C LEU A 97 17.85 3.05 -4.02
N ALA A 98 18.24 4.29 -3.68
CA ALA A 98 19.64 4.62 -3.40
C ALA A 98 20.19 3.84 -2.20
N THR A 99 19.38 3.65 -1.15
CA THR A 99 19.75 2.86 0.03
C THR A 99 19.92 1.38 -0.33
N LYS A 100 19.04 0.83 -1.17
CA LYS A 100 19.18 -0.54 -1.68
C LYS A 100 20.47 -0.75 -2.46
N ALA A 101 20.79 0.19 -3.36
CA ALA A 101 21.99 0.10 -4.21
C ALA A 101 23.31 0.18 -3.42
N LEU A 102 23.30 0.71 -2.19
CA LEU A 102 24.47 0.76 -1.32
C LEU A 102 24.67 -0.51 -0.48
N ASN A 103 23.61 -1.31 -0.32
CA ASN A 103 23.58 -2.47 0.57
C ASN A 103 23.56 -3.82 -0.17
N GLY A 104 23.48 -3.81 -1.50
CA GLY A 104 23.59 -4.99 -2.37
C GLY A 104 24.97 -5.10 -3.01
#